data_AF-A0A837NJ73-F1
#
_entry.id   AF-A0A837NJ73-F1
#
_cell.length_a   1.000
_cell.length_b   1.000
_cell.length_c   1.000
_cell.angle_alpha   90.00
_cell.angle_beta   90.00
_cell.angle_gamma   90.00
#
_symmetry.space_group_name_H-M   'P 1'
#
loop_
_entity.id
_entity.type
_entity.pdbx_description
1 polymer ?
#
loop_
_entity_poly.entity_id
_entity_poly.type
_entity_poly.pdbx_seq_one_letter_code
_entity_poly.pdbx_strand_id
1 'polypeptide(L)' 'MSRPVHSKYGYEPPEWVQADARLDRWYKDKKRRAKQHGAFRLDKKRREQHAKDKKMPIS' A
#
# COMPACT_ATOMS: atom_id res chain seq x y z
N MET A 1 1.78 2.07 -25.99
CA MET A 1 3.25 2.20 -26.15
C MET A 1 3.89 0.85 -25.85
N SER A 2 3.96 -0.05 -26.84
CA SER A 2 4.71 -1.30 -26.75
C SER A 2 6.19 -0.95 -26.74
N ARG A 3 6.85 -1.11 -25.60
CA ARG A 3 8.31 -0.95 -25.53
C ARG A 3 8.93 -2.21 -26.17
N PRO A 4 9.83 -2.08 -27.15
CA PRO A 4 10.53 -3.24 -27.69
C PRO A 4 11.32 -3.88 -26.56
N VAL A 5 10.93 -5.10 -26.17
CA VAL A 5 11.61 -5.87 -25.13
C VAL A 5 12.93 -6.37 -25.73
N HIS A 6 14.05 -5.78 -25.31
CA HIS A 6 15.38 -6.23 -25.71
C HIS A 6 15.73 -7.51 -24.95
N SER A 7 15.10 -8.63 -25.32
CA SER A 7 15.44 -9.96 -24.81
C SER A 7 16.55 -10.57 -25.67
N LYS A 8 17.50 -11.25 -25.01
CA LYS A 8 18.58 -12.03 -25.66
C LYS A 8 18.05 -13.09 -26.63
N TYR A 9 16.78 -13.52 -26.49
CA TYR A 9 16.12 -14.51 -27.35
C TYR A 9 14.82 -13.99 -28.00
N GLY A 10 14.60 -12.67 -28.00
CA GLY A 10 13.59 -12.02 -28.85
C GLY A 10 12.10 -12.29 -28.56
N TYR A 11 11.76 -13.23 -27.68
CA TYR A 11 10.36 -13.56 -27.40
C TYR A 11 10.14 -13.92 -25.93
N GLU A 12 9.67 -12.95 -25.16
CA GLU A 12 9.00 -13.21 -23.88
C GLU A 12 7.51 -13.42 -24.18
N PRO A 13 6.89 -14.54 -23.78
CA PRO A 13 5.47 -14.75 -23.96
C PRO A 13 4.70 -13.52 -23.41
N PRO A 14 3.76 -12.94 -24.17
CA PRO A 14 2.99 -11.78 -23.70
C PRO A 14 2.25 -12.06 -22.39
N GLU A 15 2.00 -13.33 -22.07
CA GLU A 15 1.46 -13.83 -20.81
C GLU A 15 2.39 -13.55 -19.62
N TRP A 16 3.71 -13.70 -19.80
CA TRP A 16 4.72 -13.49 -18.76
C TRP A 16 4.93 -12.00 -18.50
N VAL A 17 4.93 -11.20 -19.56
CA VAL A 17 4.96 -9.74 -19.49
C VAL A 17 3.73 -9.20 -18.72
N GLN A 18 2.56 -9.81 -18.93
CA GLN A 18 1.36 -9.45 -18.18
C GLN A 18 1.41 -9.89 -16.71
N ALA A 19 1.95 -11.07 -16.43
CA ALA A 19 2.14 -11.55 -15.06
C ALA A 19 3.09 -10.64 -14.27
N ASP A 20 4.21 -10.25 -14.87
CA ASP A 20 5.19 -9.35 -14.26
C ASP A 20 4.59 -7.95 -13.98
N ALA A 21 3.85 -7.40 -14.93
CA ALA A 21 3.16 -6.12 -14.75
C ALA A 21 2.10 -6.17 -13.62
N ARG A 22 1.44 -7.32 -13.43
CA ARG A 22 0.49 -7.54 -12.31
C ARG A 22 1.23 -7.62 -10.97
N LEU A 23 2.38 -8.29 -10.91
CA LEU A 23 3.22 -8.38 -9.71
C LEU A 23 3.79 -7.01 -9.31
N ASP A 24 4.32 -6.25 -10.26
CA ASP A 24 4.83 -4.90 -10.02
C ASP A 24 3.72 -3.96 -9.52
N ARG A 25 2.52 -4.05 -10.11
CA ARG A 25 1.35 -3.30 -9.64
C ARG A 25 0.95 -3.68 -8.22
N TRP A 26 0.92 -4.97 -7.89
CA TRP A 26 0.58 -5.45 -6.55
C TRP A 26 1.61 -4.99 -5.52
N TYR A 27 2.90 -5.10 -5.84
CA TYR A 27 3.98 -4.66 -4.95
C TYR A 27 3.92 -3.14 -4.69
N LYS A 28 3.69 -2.34 -5.75
CA LYS A 28 3.49 -0.89 -5.63
C LYS A 28 2.24 -0.53 -4.82
N ASP A 29 1.12 -1.24 -5.03
CA ASP A 29 -0.10 -1.03 -4.26
C ASP A 29 0.08 -1.38 -2.77
N LYS A 30 0.76 -2.49 -2.47
CA LYS A 30 1.10 -2.89 -1.09
C LYS A 30 1.98 -1.84 -0.41
N LYS A 31 3.01 -1.34 -1.10
CA LYS A 31 3.89 -0.28 -0.59
C LYS A 31 3.14 1.04 -0.40
N ARG A 32 2.21 1.39 -1.31
CA ARG A 32 1.35 2.57 -1.19
C ARG A 32 0.40 2.46 0.00
N ARG A 33 -0.27 1.31 0.14
CA ARG A 33 -1.14 1.02 1.29
C ARG A 33 -0.36 1.04 2.59
N ALA A 34 0.85 0.48 2.66
CA ALA A 34 1.68 0.55 3.87
C ALA A 34 2.02 2.00 4.26
N LYS A 35 2.32 2.88 3.29
CA LYS A 35 2.54 4.31 3.54
C LYS A 35 1.26 5.03 3.98
N GLN A 36 0.12 4.68 3.40
CA GLN A 36 -1.20 5.20 3.81
C GLN A 36 -1.62 4.64 5.18
N HIS A 37 -1.19 3.42 5.53
CA HIS A 37 -1.34 2.77 6.83
C HIS A 37 -0.32 3.22 7.89
N GLY A 38 0.24 4.42 7.72
CA GLY A 38 0.41 5.35 8.86
C GLY A 38 -0.91 5.57 9.65
N ALA A 39 -2.02 4.96 9.22
CA ALA A 39 -3.28 4.67 9.90
C ALA A 39 -3.21 3.79 11.17
N PHE A 40 -2.04 3.50 11.75
CA PHE A 40 -1.95 3.14 13.18
C PHE A 40 -2.16 4.34 14.13
N ARG A 41 -2.68 5.47 13.63
CA ARG A 41 -3.21 6.57 14.46
C ARG A 41 -4.46 6.18 15.28
N LEU A 42 -4.95 4.94 15.20
CA LEU A 42 -5.97 4.43 16.12
C LEU A 42 -5.53 4.55 17.58
N ASP A 43 -4.28 4.21 17.90
CA ASP A 43 -3.79 4.28 19.28
C ASP A 43 -3.66 5.74 19.76
N LYS A 44 -3.22 6.65 18.87
CA LYS A 44 -3.17 8.09 19.15
C LYS A 44 -4.57 8.66 19.42
N LYS A 45 -5.55 8.36 18.55
CA LYS A 45 -6.93 8.82 18.72
C LYS A 45 -7.61 8.24 19.96
N ARG A 46 -7.35 6.96 20.29
CA ARG A 46 -7.87 6.32 21.50
C ARG A 46 -7.31 6.95 22.78
N ARG A 47 -6.02 7.28 22.80
CA ARG A 47 -5.39 8.00 23.93
C ARG A 47 -5.95 9.41 24.10
N GLU A 48 -6.15 10.13 22.99
CA GLU A 48 -6.74 11.48 23.01
C GLU A 48 -8.20 11.46 23.52
N GLN A 49 -9.00 10.47 23.11
CA GLN A 49 -10.37 10.33 23.59
C GLN A 49 -10.42 10.01 25.09
N HIS A 50 -9.65 9.01 25.54
CA HIS A 50 -9.59 8.63 26.94
C HIS A 50 -9.08 9.76 27.86
N ALA A 51 -8.20 10.64 27.35
CA ALA A 51 -7.74 11.82 28.07
C ALA A 51 -8.83 12.91 28.19
N LYS A 52 -9.73 13.03 27.20
CA LYS A 52 -10.89 13.93 27.26
C LYS A 52 -11.94 13.41 28.23
N ASP A 53 -12.23 12.11 28.17
CA ASP A 53 -13.22 11.47 29.04
C ASP A 53 -12.80 11.54 30.52
N LYS A 54 -11.50 11.39 30.82
CA LYS A 54 -10.94 11.59 32.18
C LYS A 54 -10.99 13.04 32.68
N LYS A 55 -11.06 14.03 31.79
CA LYS A 55 -11.11 15.45 32.14
C LYS A 55 -12.52 15.95 32.45
N MET A 56 -13.54 15.15 32.18
CA MET A 56 -14.92 15.50 32.48
C MET A 56 -15.23 15.07 33.92
N PRO A 57 -15.63 15.99 34.83
CA PRO A 57 -16.09 15.61 36.15
C PRO A 57 -17.42 14.85 36.00
N ILE A 58 -17.48 13.65 36.55
CA ILE A 58 -18.73 12.90 36.69
C ILE A 58 -19.57 13.72 37.65
N SER A 59 -20.58 14.40 37.09
CA SER A 59 -21.53 15.25 37.84
C SER A 59 -22.43 14.38 38.70
#